data_AF-A0A4R8Q4R8-F1
#
_entry.id   AF-A0A4R8Q4R8-F1
#
_cell.length_a   1.000
_cell.length_b   1.000
_cell.length_c   1.000
_cell.angle_alpha   90.00
_cell.angle_beta   90.00
_cell.angle_gamma   90.00
#
_symmetry.space_group_name_H-M   'P 1'
#
loop_
_entity.id
_entity.type
_entity.pdbx_description
1 polymer ?
#
loop_
_entity_poly.entity_id
_entity_poly.type
_entity_poly.pdbx_seq_one_letter_code
_entity_poly.pdbx_strand_id
1 'polypeptide(L)'
;MAESSALTYRGPRGTKPVVLDANDDQQHPSRRHRHGGFNPDAGCSRCSLMFSEAGLAQLNAGGFRHHSQTECVQAIKAGCPSCYLIAVALEEVQAGWVGDEILTFWNRSSLEKSASLSAQFIDVLQGKTSSGTIAVYPYAKKDDPAATLIHRRPLQRDVKSTRVMNAARSVYSKCRKDHPQCRYARDATLPSRVLDVGTAASPTLNILVNDTERRGEYLALSYCWGGGGGGGGQKVLLRRETLGPMSGHNGLSERGLQRSVRDAVAVTRLLGFRYLWVDALCIVQDCDADKAEQIGRMATIYKNAAVTLAAGTAESAADGFLDAGATYLPDVQVAVDAGTLYLRSGAHEPNHALDGRGWVLQEFLLSSRLLLFSEYELLWQCKTVDLRSVAGGGGEDGLDYLQPLESLPWTVFNEDNADAAFGREVAEKRYLWKTIVQQYTRRRLSRADDRLDAVRGITRELETLWGDFTYFGLWHRWFVDLLAWKRSRSCGSDVLQRDRSSRAPTWSWASVDGPIEYTAPLTREDAKLVTVDVLGTRVPKHVVLSCCLLKEDLGDQDSEGYGQMITDYPDLEDVTVEVQDQDIDYVLLGTTVKDGVELGVALMVIEGGSGYYQRVGLATFGDMATWKGAERQDIKLK
;
A
#
# COMPACT_ATOMS: atom_id res chain seq x y z
N MET A 1 -1.83 -8.12 -45.80
CA MET A 1 -3.22 -8.54 -46.08
C MET A 1 -3.38 -9.92 -45.49
N ALA A 2 -4.36 -10.09 -44.58
CA ALA A 2 -4.83 -11.34 -43.97
C ALA A 2 -3.77 -12.17 -43.19
N GLU A 3 -3.99 -12.77 -42.03
CA GLU A 3 -5.11 -12.95 -41.10
C GLU A 3 -4.46 -13.43 -39.80
N SER A 4 -4.82 -12.86 -38.64
CA SER A 4 -4.41 -13.35 -37.31
C SER A 4 -5.63 -13.94 -36.62
N SER A 5 -5.64 -15.26 -36.46
CA SER A 5 -6.69 -16.03 -35.81
C SER A 5 -6.29 -16.36 -34.37
N ALA A 6 -6.87 -15.62 -33.42
CA ALA A 6 -6.83 -15.96 -32.00
C ALA A 6 -7.94 -16.97 -31.67
N LEU A 7 -7.54 -18.18 -31.24
CA LEU A 7 -8.45 -19.22 -30.76
C LEU A 7 -8.72 -19.03 -29.26
N THR A 8 -9.91 -18.53 -28.94
CA THR A 8 -10.49 -18.55 -27.58
C THR A 8 -11.04 -19.93 -27.23
N TYR A 9 -10.53 -20.56 -26.18
CA TYR A 9 -11.11 -21.77 -25.59
C TYR A 9 -12.33 -21.41 -24.71
N ARG A 10 -13.46 -22.11 -24.91
CA ARG A 10 -14.73 -21.95 -24.17
C ARG A 10 -15.03 -23.20 -23.34
N GLY A 11 -15.41 -22.99 -22.08
CA GLY A 11 -16.24 -23.90 -21.29
C GLY A 11 -16.47 -23.36 -19.86
N PRO A 12 -17.45 -23.87 -19.08
CA PRO A 12 -18.85 -24.16 -19.40
C PRO A 12 -19.77 -22.95 -19.09
N ARG A 13 -21.00 -22.98 -19.62
CA ARG A 13 -21.96 -21.88 -19.56
C ARG A 13 -22.47 -21.61 -18.14
N GLY A 14 -22.28 -20.39 -17.66
CA GLY A 14 -22.99 -19.79 -16.52
C GLY A 14 -22.67 -18.29 -16.46
N THR A 15 -23.57 -17.46 -17.00
CA THR A 15 -23.62 -15.97 -16.97
C THR A 15 -22.29 -15.20 -16.99
N LYS A 16 -21.97 -14.61 -18.15
CA LYS A 16 -20.89 -13.64 -18.35
C LYS A 16 -21.02 -12.44 -17.39
N PRO A 17 -19.92 -11.89 -16.86
CA PRO A 17 -19.92 -10.55 -16.25
C PRO A 17 -20.30 -9.50 -17.29
N VAL A 18 -20.90 -8.41 -16.83
CA VAL A 18 -21.29 -7.26 -17.65
C VAL A 18 -20.02 -6.66 -18.27
N VAL A 19 -19.84 -6.83 -19.57
CA VAL A 19 -18.82 -6.10 -20.33
C VAL A 19 -19.44 -4.77 -20.72
N LEU A 20 -19.06 -3.71 -20.02
CA LEU A 20 -19.22 -2.34 -20.51
C LEU A 20 -18.08 -2.12 -21.53
N ASP A 21 -18.40 -2.11 -22.82
CA ASP A 21 -17.45 -1.77 -23.89
C ASP A 21 -16.91 -0.34 -23.65
N ALA A 22 -15.67 -0.25 -23.15
CA ALA A 22 -14.89 0.97 -23.15
C ALA A 22 -13.79 0.83 -24.20
N ASN A 23 -13.89 1.61 -25.28
CA ASN A 23 -12.88 1.67 -26.32
C ASN A 23 -11.50 2.07 -25.77
N ASP A 24 -10.52 1.30 -26.23
CA ASP A 24 -9.08 1.55 -26.45
C ASP A 24 -8.52 2.90 -25.97
N ASP A 25 -7.76 2.87 -24.86
CA ASP A 25 -6.68 3.83 -24.57
C ASP A 25 -5.88 3.36 -23.33
N GLN A 26 -5.01 2.36 -23.53
CA GLN A 26 -4.07 1.90 -22.50
C GLN A 26 -2.88 2.86 -22.39
N GLN A 27 -2.81 3.65 -21.31
CA GLN A 27 -1.57 4.08 -20.60
C GLN A 27 -1.88 4.99 -19.40
N HIS A 28 -1.24 4.70 -18.25
CA HIS A 28 -1.18 5.41 -16.95
C HIS A 28 -2.23 5.10 -15.84
N PRO A 29 -1.80 4.81 -14.59
CA PRO A 29 -2.66 4.46 -13.45
C PRO A 29 -3.21 5.68 -12.67
N SER A 30 -3.43 6.82 -13.32
CA SER A 30 -3.94 8.04 -12.67
C SER A 30 -5.02 8.77 -13.47
N ARG A 31 -5.63 8.13 -14.48
CA ARG A 31 -6.82 8.69 -15.12
C ARG A 31 -8.02 8.52 -14.19
N ARG A 32 -8.42 9.61 -13.53
CA ARG A 32 -9.83 9.89 -13.22
C ARG A 32 -10.63 9.32 -14.39
N HIS A 33 -11.54 8.37 -14.14
CA HIS A 33 -12.52 8.00 -15.15
C HIS A 33 -13.14 9.32 -15.60
N ARG A 34 -12.84 9.77 -16.81
CA ARG A 34 -13.62 10.80 -17.47
C ARG A 34 -14.97 10.13 -17.68
N HIS A 35 -15.82 10.18 -16.66
CA HIS A 35 -17.21 9.81 -16.77
C HIS A 35 -17.75 10.71 -17.87
N GLY A 36 -17.95 10.14 -19.05
CA GLY A 36 -18.55 10.81 -20.18
C GLY A 36 -19.86 11.46 -19.72
N GLY A 37 -20.16 12.64 -20.26
CA GLY A 37 -21.27 13.48 -19.85
C GLY A 37 -22.61 12.74 -19.77
N PHE A 38 -22.92 12.21 -18.59
CA PHE A 38 -24.27 11.76 -18.27
C PHE A 38 -25.14 12.99 -18.13
N ASN A 39 -26.36 12.92 -18.65
CA ASN A 39 -27.37 13.91 -18.32
C ASN A 39 -27.79 13.69 -16.85
N PRO A 40 -27.57 14.65 -15.93
CA PRO A 40 -27.92 14.51 -14.52
C PRO A 40 -29.42 14.25 -14.30
N ASP A 41 -30.26 14.64 -15.26
CA ASP A 41 -31.72 14.54 -15.20
C ASP A 41 -32.26 13.16 -15.64
N ALA A 42 -31.40 12.25 -16.13
CA ALA A 42 -31.81 10.95 -16.68
C ALA A 42 -32.04 9.85 -15.62
N GLY A 43 -32.37 10.22 -14.37
CA GLY A 43 -32.58 9.27 -13.27
C GLY A 43 -33.76 8.33 -13.51
N CYS A 44 -33.62 7.05 -13.15
CA CYS A 44 -34.75 6.11 -13.16
C CYS A 44 -35.65 6.31 -11.93
N SER A 45 -36.93 5.91 -12.04
CA SER A 45 -37.91 6.10 -10.97
C SER A 45 -37.53 5.44 -9.64
N ARG A 46 -36.83 4.30 -9.66
CA ARG A 46 -36.35 3.63 -8.45
C ARG A 46 -35.23 4.41 -7.76
N CYS A 47 -34.28 4.95 -8.53
CA CYS A 47 -33.22 5.79 -7.99
C CYS A 47 -33.78 7.09 -7.42
N SER A 48 -34.71 7.76 -8.12
CA SER A 48 -35.36 8.97 -7.60
C SER A 48 -36.14 8.69 -6.31
N LEU A 49 -36.89 7.58 -6.26
CA LEU A 49 -37.61 7.18 -5.05
C LEU A 49 -36.67 6.89 -3.87
N MET A 50 -35.51 6.26 -4.11
CA MET A 50 -34.53 5.97 -3.06
C MET A 50 -34.06 7.23 -2.33
N PHE A 51 -33.95 8.35 -3.06
CA PHE A 51 -33.56 9.66 -2.54
C PHE A 51 -34.78 10.58 -2.30
N SER A 52 -35.84 10.01 -1.72
CA SER A 52 -37.03 10.74 -1.25
C SER A 52 -37.31 10.42 0.22
N GLU A 53 -38.21 11.17 0.86
CA GLU A 53 -38.66 10.87 2.23
C GLU A 53 -39.26 9.45 2.35
N ALA A 54 -40.01 9.01 1.33
CA ALA A 54 -40.55 7.66 1.27
C ALA A 54 -39.45 6.60 1.10
N GLY A 55 -38.39 6.92 0.36
CA GLY A 55 -37.19 6.10 0.22
C GLY A 55 -36.44 5.96 1.54
N LEU A 56 -36.21 7.07 2.25
CA LEU A 56 -35.57 7.10 3.57
C LEU A 56 -36.33 6.23 4.58
N ALA A 57 -37.67 6.32 4.61
CA ALA A 57 -38.49 5.47 5.48
C ALA A 57 -38.29 3.97 5.19
N GLN A 58 -38.17 3.58 3.91
CA GLN A 58 -37.88 2.19 3.54
C GLN A 58 -36.46 1.77 3.90
N LEU A 59 -35.47 2.63 3.66
CA LEU A 59 -34.06 2.41 3.97
C LEU A 59 -33.82 2.20 5.47
N ASN A 60 -34.56 2.90 6.33
CA ASN A 60 -34.47 2.81 7.80
C ASN A 60 -35.29 1.66 8.40
N ALA A 61 -36.26 1.11 7.66
CA ALA A 61 -37.13 0.04 8.12
C ALA A 61 -36.59 -1.35 7.74
N GLY A 62 -37.08 -1.90 6.63
CA GLY A 62 -36.77 -3.27 6.16
C GLY A 62 -35.75 -3.33 5.03
N GLY A 63 -35.32 -2.20 4.50
CA GLY A 63 -34.44 -2.09 3.34
C GLY A 63 -35.20 -1.68 2.08
N PHE A 64 -34.59 -0.77 1.32
CA PHE A 64 -35.08 -0.33 0.02
C PHE A 64 -34.69 -1.34 -1.06
N ARG A 65 -35.68 -2.04 -1.60
CA ARG A 65 -35.48 -2.92 -2.77
C ARG A 65 -35.16 -2.03 -3.97
N HIS A 66 -34.05 -2.20 -4.66
CA HIS A 66 -33.72 -1.39 -5.83
C HIS A 66 -34.28 -2.04 -7.11
N HIS A 67 -33.39 -2.55 -7.97
CA HIS A 67 -33.67 -3.24 -9.22
C HIS A 67 -33.15 -4.67 -9.17
N SER A 68 -33.64 -5.53 -10.08
CA SER A 68 -32.89 -6.72 -10.49
C SER A 68 -31.69 -6.33 -11.36
N GLN A 69 -30.77 -7.27 -11.60
CA GLN A 69 -29.62 -7.00 -12.49
C GLN A 69 -30.10 -6.58 -13.88
N THR A 70 -31.09 -7.31 -14.43
CA THR A 70 -31.62 -7.04 -15.77
C THR A 70 -32.25 -5.65 -15.87
N GLU A 71 -33.04 -5.25 -14.88
CA GLU A 71 -33.66 -3.92 -14.86
C GLU A 71 -32.63 -2.81 -14.68
N CYS A 72 -31.59 -3.05 -13.86
CA CYS A 72 -30.52 -2.07 -13.67
C CYS A 72 -29.74 -1.84 -14.97
N VAL A 73 -29.44 -2.90 -15.71
CA VAL A 73 -28.79 -2.79 -17.03
C VAL A 73 -29.67 -2.01 -18.02
N GLN A 74 -30.99 -2.20 -17.98
CA GLN A 74 -31.91 -1.41 -18.80
C GLN A 74 -31.92 0.07 -18.39
N ALA A 75 -31.92 0.36 -17.10
CA ALA A 75 -31.84 1.72 -16.58
C ALA A 75 -30.51 2.41 -16.95
N ILE A 76 -29.39 1.68 -16.95
CA ILE A 76 -28.08 2.17 -17.41
C ILE A 76 -28.15 2.53 -18.90
N LYS A 77 -28.73 1.65 -19.73
CA LYS A 77 -28.92 1.91 -21.17
C LYS A 77 -29.84 3.12 -21.42
N ALA A 78 -30.77 3.37 -20.52
CA ALA A 78 -31.62 4.56 -20.54
C ALA A 78 -30.93 5.83 -20.00
N GLY A 79 -29.70 5.72 -19.48
CA GLY A 79 -28.86 6.84 -19.05
C GLY A 79 -28.85 7.12 -17.55
N CYS A 80 -29.37 6.23 -16.69
CA CYS A 80 -29.44 6.47 -15.25
C CYS A 80 -28.04 6.47 -14.59
N PRO A 81 -27.56 7.63 -14.06
CA PRO A 81 -26.21 7.73 -13.48
C PRO A 81 -26.04 6.95 -12.18
N SER A 82 -27.09 6.88 -11.35
CA SER A 82 -27.08 6.12 -10.10
C SER A 82 -26.98 4.61 -10.34
N CYS A 83 -27.75 4.07 -11.30
CA CYS A 83 -27.67 2.67 -11.68
C CYS A 83 -26.30 2.33 -12.26
N TYR A 84 -25.70 3.23 -13.04
CA TYR A 84 -24.35 3.06 -13.56
C TYR A 84 -23.32 2.97 -12.42
N LEU A 85 -23.35 3.92 -11.48
CA LEU A 85 -22.45 3.89 -10.32
C LEU A 85 -22.62 2.61 -9.48
N ILE A 86 -23.84 2.14 -9.27
CA ILE A 86 -24.13 0.91 -8.53
C ILE A 86 -23.54 -0.32 -9.25
N ALA A 87 -23.66 -0.39 -10.57
CA ALA A 87 -23.09 -1.50 -11.34
C ALA A 87 -21.56 -1.50 -11.26
N VAL A 88 -20.92 -0.33 -11.41
CA VAL A 88 -19.46 -0.19 -11.21
C VAL A 88 -19.07 -0.63 -9.81
N ALA A 89 -19.79 -0.20 -8.77
CA ALA A 89 -19.52 -0.57 -7.38
C ALA A 89 -19.59 -2.10 -7.15
N LEU A 90 -20.54 -2.79 -7.79
CA LEU A 90 -20.68 -4.25 -7.68
C LEU A 90 -19.57 -5.00 -8.41
N GLU A 91 -19.15 -4.48 -9.57
CA GLU A 91 -18.00 -5.01 -10.32
C GLU A 91 -16.69 -4.85 -9.52
N GLU A 92 -16.48 -3.70 -8.88
CA GLU A 92 -15.31 -3.41 -8.03
C GLU A 92 -15.14 -4.42 -6.89
N VAL A 93 -16.24 -4.81 -6.25
CA VAL A 93 -16.23 -5.80 -5.14
C VAL A 93 -16.39 -7.25 -5.61
N GLN A 94 -16.41 -7.48 -6.93
CA GLN A 94 -16.64 -8.79 -7.55
C GLN A 94 -17.89 -9.51 -7.01
N ALA A 95 -18.92 -8.75 -6.64
CA ALA A 95 -20.18 -9.33 -6.17
C ALA A 95 -20.90 -9.94 -7.38
N GLY A 96 -21.05 -11.26 -7.40
CA GLY A 96 -21.88 -11.97 -8.37
C GLY A 96 -23.35 -11.56 -8.24
N TRP A 97 -23.76 -10.51 -8.95
CA TRP A 97 -25.15 -10.10 -9.05
C TRP A 97 -25.74 -10.77 -10.29
N VAL A 98 -26.70 -11.68 -10.12
CA VAL A 98 -27.16 -12.55 -11.21
C VAL A 98 -28.67 -12.53 -11.39
N GLY A 99 -29.12 -12.26 -12.62
CA GLY A 99 -30.50 -12.44 -13.07
C GLY A 99 -31.51 -11.60 -12.29
N ASP A 100 -32.47 -12.27 -11.66
CA ASP A 100 -33.60 -11.65 -10.96
C ASP A 100 -33.30 -11.31 -9.48
N GLU A 101 -32.05 -11.46 -9.04
CA GLU A 101 -31.65 -11.05 -7.70
C GLU A 101 -31.86 -9.54 -7.49
N ILE A 102 -32.66 -9.19 -6.49
CA ILE A 102 -32.96 -7.80 -6.17
C ILE A 102 -31.93 -7.26 -5.19
N LEU A 103 -31.17 -6.26 -5.64
CA LEU A 103 -30.27 -5.51 -4.78
C LEU A 103 -31.08 -4.72 -3.75
N THR A 104 -30.77 -4.87 -2.47
CA THR A 104 -31.46 -4.16 -1.38
C THR A 104 -30.49 -3.25 -0.66
N PHE A 105 -30.93 -2.01 -0.38
CA PHE A 105 -30.15 -1.01 0.34
C PHE A 105 -30.70 -0.74 1.74
N TRP A 106 -29.82 -0.42 2.67
CA TRP A 106 -30.15 0.11 3.99
C TRP A 106 -29.41 1.40 4.24
N ASN A 107 -29.98 2.27 5.06
CA ASN A 107 -29.29 3.46 5.52
C ASN A 107 -28.43 3.10 6.73
N ARG A 108 -27.12 3.07 6.54
CA ARG A 108 -26.14 2.82 7.58
C ARG A 108 -25.70 4.15 8.19
N SER A 109 -25.86 4.27 9.51
CA SER A 109 -25.25 5.38 10.24
C SER A 109 -23.78 5.12 10.42
N SER A 110 -22.98 6.09 10.04
CA SER A 110 -21.58 6.18 10.44
C SER A 110 -21.42 6.77 11.85
N LEU A 111 -22.51 7.24 12.47
CA LEU A 111 -22.59 7.76 13.84
C LEU A 111 -22.92 6.64 14.83
N GLU A 112 -21.93 5.82 15.21
CA GLU A 112 -22.11 4.67 16.12
C GLU A 112 -22.83 5.00 17.46
N LYS A 113 -22.99 6.28 17.81
CA LYS A 113 -23.61 6.74 19.07
C LYS A 113 -24.96 7.45 18.93
N SER A 114 -25.50 7.66 17.72
CA SER A 114 -26.79 8.38 17.55
C SER A 114 -27.65 7.78 16.44
N ALA A 115 -28.27 6.63 16.73
CA ALA A 115 -29.31 6.02 15.89
C ALA A 115 -30.48 6.99 15.57
N SER A 116 -30.65 8.05 16.37
CA SER A 116 -31.68 9.07 16.15
C SER A 116 -31.42 9.97 14.93
N LEU A 117 -30.16 10.19 14.56
CA LEU A 117 -29.79 11.05 13.43
C LEU A 117 -29.97 10.33 12.09
N SER A 118 -29.60 9.05 11.98
CA SER A 118 -29.82 8.25 10.76
C SER A 118 -31.29 8.03 10.44
N ALA A 119 -32.17 8.09 11.45
CA ALA A 119 -33.61 8.02 11.22
C ALA A 119 -34.15 9.22 10.42
N GLN A 120 -33.43 10.35 10.42
CA GLN A 120 -33.88 11.62 9.85
C GLN A 120 -33.22 11.95 8.50
N PHE A 121 -32.07 11.35 8.19
CA PHE A 121 -31.29 11.64 6.99
C PHE A 121 -30.71 10.37 6.37
N ILE A 122 -30.49 10.39 5.05
CA ILE A 122 -29.66 9.40 4.35
C ILE A 122 -28.19 9.75 4.60
N ASP A 123 -27.43 8.79 5.16
CA ASP A 123 -26.01 8.92 5.47
C ASP A 123 -25.14 8.07 4.53
N VAL A 124 -25.16 6.74 4.69
CA VAL A 124 -24.47 5.80 3.79
C VAL A 124 -25.45 4.74 3.33
N LEU A 125 -25.55 4.54 2.02
CA LEU A 125 -26.38 3.49 1.45
C LEU A 125 -25.57 2.19 1.38
N GLN A 126 -25.86 1.24 2.26
CA GLN A 126 -25.25 -0.08 2.24
C GLN A 126 -26.12 -1.02 1.39
N GLY A 127 -25.62 -1.43 0.23
CA GLY A 127 -26.30 -2.35 -0.67
C GLY A 127 -25.82 -3.78 -0.46
N LYS A 128 -26.72 -4.77 -0.47
CA LYS A 128 -26.35 -6.18 -0.31
C LYS A 128 -26.95 -7.06 -1.41
N THR A 129 -26.13 -7.97 -1.91
CA THR A 129 -26.51 -9.14 -2.71
C THR A 129 -26.20 -10.41 -1.92
N SER A 130 -26.56 -11.57 -2.46
CA SER A 130 -26.19 -12.90 -1.96
C SER A 130 -24.68 -13.14 -1.97
N SER A 131 -23.96 -12.43 -2.84
CA SER A 131 -22.54 -12.61 -3.13
C SER A 131 -21.64 -11.51 -2.59
N GLY A 132 -22.18 -10.37 -2.15
CA GLY A 132 -21.36 -9.26 -1.68
C GLY A 132 -22.14 -8.08 -1.11
N THR A 133 -21.40 -7.03 -0.75
CA THR A 133 -21.94 -5.79 -0.19
C THR A 133 -21.21 -4.61 -0.80
N ILE A 134 -21.95 -3.55 -1.12
CA ILE A 134 -21.43 -2.28 -1.62
C ILE A 134 -21.83 -1.14 -0.68
N ALA A 135 -21.13 -0.02 -0.76
CA ALA A 135 -21.50 1.21 -0.08
C ALA A 135 -21.52 2.37 -1.08
N VAL A 136 -22.58 3.18 -1.03
CA VAL A 136 -22.72 4.40 -1.82
C VAL A 136 -22.87 5.58 -0.86
N TYR A 137 -22.09 6.63 -1.10
CA TYR A 137 -22.02 7.82 -0.25
C TYR A 137 -22.64 9.01 -0.99
N PRO A 138 -23.86 9.43 -0.62
CA PRO A 138 -24.49 10.63 -1.16
C PRO A 138 -24.01 11.89 -0.45
N TYR A 139 -23.79 12.96 -1.21
CA TYR A 139 -23.44 14.30 -0.73
C TYR A 139 -24.41 15.33 -1.32
N ALA A 140 -24.76 16.33 -0.54
CA ALA A 140 -25.51 17.50 -1.00
C ALA A 140 -24.78 18.79 -0.58
N LYS A 141 -24.85 19.85 -1.38
CA LYS A 141 -24.31 21.16 -0.97
C LYS A 141 -25.22 21.77 0.11
N LYS A 142 -24.68 22.59 0.99
CA LYS A 142 -25.42 23.14 2.15
C LYS A 142 -26.64 23.98 1.75
N ASP A 143 -26.55 24.65 0.61
CA ASP A 143 -27.56 25.51 0.01
C ASP A 143 -28.51 24.78 -0.96
N ASP A 144 -28.24 23.50 -1.24
CA ASP A 144 -29.11 22.67 -2.09
C ASP A 144 -30.30 22.12 -1.28
N PRO A 145 -31.53 22.09 -1.81
CA PRO A 145 -32.68 21.56 -1.08
C PRO A 145 -32.50 20.09 -0.64
N ALA A 146 -31.65 19.32 -1.32
CA ALA A 146 -31.36 17.93 -0.98
C ALA A 146 -30.59 17.79 0.34
N ALA A 147 -30.02 18.88 0.85
CA ALA A 147 -29.39 18.94 2.17
C ALA A 147 -30.36 18.61 3.32
N THR A 148 -31.67 18.71 3.10
CA THR A 148 -32.70 18.34 4.09
C THR A 148 -32.83 16.82 4.24
N LEU A 149 -32.51 16.06 3.19
CA LEU A 149 -32.60 14.60 3.17
C LEU A 149 -31.23 13.92 3.33
N ILE A 150 -30.17 14.55 2.84
CA ILE A 150 -28.82 13.99 2.86
C ILE A 150 -28.02 14.59 4.01
N HIS A 151 -27.32 13.74 4.77
CA HIS A 151 -26.48 14.18 5.88
C HIS A 151 -25.17 14.83 5.41
N ARG A 152 -24.45 14.17 4.50
CA ARG A 152 -23.06 14.51 4.14
C ARG A 152 -22.95 15.76 3.27
N ARG A 153 -21.83 16.48 3.41
CA ARG A 153 -21.52 17.73 2.72
C ARG A 153 -20.17 17.67 1.99
N PRO A 154 -19.96 18.47 0.92
CA PRO A 154 -18.65 18.62 0.31
C PRO A 154 -17.58 18.92 1.36
N LEU A 155 -16.44 18.22 1.33
CA LEU A 155 -15.37 18.47 2.28
C LEU A 155 -14.59 19.71 1.88
N GLN A 156 -14.45 20.64 2.81
CA GLN A 156 -13.50 21.74 2.69
C GLN A 156 -12.23 21.35 3.42
N ARG A 157 -11.12 21.22 2.70
CA ARG A 157 -9.89 20.73 3.29
C ARG A 157 -9.42 21.63 4.43
N ASP A 158 -9.41 21.07 5.64
CA ASP A 158 -8.91 21.71 6.84
C ASP A 158 -7.94 20.78 7.58
N VAL A 159 -6.65 21.09 7.47
CA VAL A 159 -5.58 20.33 8.12
C VAL A 159 -4.76 21.16 9.10
N LYS A 160 -5.11 22.44 9.28
CA LYS A 160 -4.26 23.41 9.99
C LYS A 160 -5.01 24.34 10.94
N SER A 161 -6.34 24.34 10.93
CA SER A 161 -7.11 25.18 11.85
C SER A 161 -6.84 24.81 13.30
N THR A 162 -7.06 25.77 14.21
CA THR A 162 -6.99 25.55 15.65
C THR A 162 -7.90 24.41 16.09
N ARG A 163 -9.08 24.26 15.47
CA ARG A 163 -10.01 23.16 15.74
C ARG A 163 -9.38 21.80 15.44
N VAL A 164 -8.81 21.64 14.24
CA VAL A 164 -8.20 20.40 13.79
C VAL A 164 -6.95 20.06 14.60
N MET A 165 -6.10 21.04 14.89
CA MET A 165 -4.92 20.85 15.74
C MET A 165 -5.29 20.49 17.19
N ASN A 166 -6.35 21.08 17.74
CA ASN A 166 -6.89 20.68 19.05
C ASN A 166 -7.39 19.24 19.05
N ALA A 167 -8.09 18.83 17.99
CA ALA A 167 -8.58 17.47 17.84
C ALA A 167 -7.40 16.47 17.74
N ALA A 168 -6.37 16.78 16.95
CA ALA A 168 -5.14 15.97 16.87
C ALA A 168 -4.47 15.80 18.25
N ARG A 169 -4.35 16.88 19.04
CA ARG A 169 -3.83 16.81 20.43
C ARG A 169 -4.69 15.94 21.34
N SER A 170 -6.02 16.04 21.20
CA SER A 170 -6.97 15.24 21.98
C SER A 170 -6.84 13.76 21.65
N VAL A 171 -6.81 13.40 20.36
CA VAL A 171 -6.66 12.02 19.89
C VAL A 171 -5.31 11.44 20.33
N TYR A 172 -4.21 12.19 20.23
CA TYR A 172 -2.91 11.77 20.75
C TYR A 172 -2.96 11.52 22.26
N SER A 173 -3.53 12.44 23.04
CA SER A 173 -3.63 12.32 24.51
C SER A 173 -4.45 11.10 24.92
N LYS A 174 -5.59 10.88 24.24
CA LYS A 174 -6.43 9.70 24.43
C LYS A 174 -5.68 8.42 24.10
N CYS A 175 -5.02 8.36 22.94
CA CYS A 175 -4.23 7.19 22.54
C CYS A 175 -3.11 6.88 23.55
N ARG A 176 -2.36 7.89 23.99
CA ARG A 176 -1.30 7.75 24.99
C ARG A 176 -1.85 7.23 26.33
N LYS A 177 -3.05 7.66 26.72
CA LYS A 177 -3.72 7.28 27.96
C LYS A 177 -4.43 5.94 27.88
N ASP A 178 -5.00 5.54 26.75
CA ASP A 178 -5.97 4.45 26.70
C ASP A 178 -5.49 3.24 25.89
N HIS A 179 -4.43 3.36 25.06
CA HIS A 179 -3.97 2.29 24.17
C HIS A 179 -2.62 1.72 24.62
N PRO A 180 -2.57 0.62 25.40
CA PRO A 180 -1.32 0.00 25.86
C PRO A 180 -0.35 -0.32 24.72
N GLN A 181 -0.85 -0.82 23.59
CA GLN A 181 -0.05 -1.18 22.41
C GLN A 181 0.67 0.03 21.78
N CYS A 182 0.25 1.26 22.10
CA CYS A 182 0.88 2.47 21.60
C CYS A 182 1.87 3.08 22.60
N ARG A 183 2.06 2.50 23.79
CA ARG A 183 2.86 3.08 24.88
C ARG A 183 4.32 2.61 24.92
N TYR A 184 4.83 2.03 23.84
CA TYR A 184 6.18 1.48 23.76
C TYR A 184 7.26 2.43 24.33
N ALA A 185 8.16 1.86 25.14
CA ALA A 185 9.34 2.44 25.79
C ALA A 185 9.20 3.90 26.27
N ARG A 186 8.53 4.09 27.41
CA ARG A 186 8.50 5.37 28.13
C ARG A 186 9.83 5.59 28.84
N ASP A 187 10.81 6.05 28.07
CA ASP A 187 12.01 6.80 28.48
C ASP A 187 12.93 7.02 27.27
N ALA A 188 12.35 7.35 26.12
CA ALA A 188 13.09 7.42 24.86
C ALA A 188 14.16 8.51 24.94
N THR A 189 15.41 8.05 24.97
CA THR A 189 16.57 8.85 24.63
C THR A 189 16.32 9.48 23.26
N LEU A 190 16.48 10.80 23.17
CA LEU A 190 16.34 11.50 21.90
C LEU A 190 17.30 10.86 20.87
N PRO A 191 16.95 10.88 19.57
CA PRO A 191 17.89 10.51 18.52
C PRO A 191 19.21 11.28 18.67
N SER A 192 20.26 10.77 18.02
CA SER A 192 21.62 11.35 18.07
C SER A 192 21.60 12.86 17.81
N ARG A 193 20.69 13.32 16.96
CA ARG A 193 20.38 14.72 16.69
C ARG A 193 18.87 14.92 16.51
N VAL A 194 18.36 16.05 16.98
CA VAL A 194 16.99 16.53 16.72
C VAL A 194 17.01 18.04 16.48
N LEU A 195 15.99 18.57 15.82
CA LEU A 195 15.72 20.01 15.80
C LEU A 195 15.00 20.41 17.09
N ASP A 196 15.57 21.35 17.82
CA ASP A 196 14.91 22.06 18.91
C ASP A 196 14.15 23.26 18.35
N VAL A 197 12.84 23.07 18.17
CA VAL A 197 11.96 24.09 17.62
C VAL A 197 11.42 25.05 18.69
N GLY A 198 11.76 24.84 19.96
CA GLY A 198 11.26 25.65 21.08
C GLY A 198 9.75 25.48 21.27
N THR A 199 9.05 26.56 21.56
CA THR A 199 7.57 26.56 21.71
C THR A 199 6.95 27.65 20.84
N ALA A 200 5.61 27.65 20.74
CA ALA A 200 4.91 28.75 20.06
C ALA A 200 5.16 30.13 20.72
N ALA A 201 5.36 30.17 22.04
CA ALA A 201 5.61 31.40 22.78
C ALA A 201 7.09 31.83 22.79
N SER A 202 8.01 30.85 22.66
CA SER A 202 9.45 31.07 22.63
C SER A 202 10.05 30.20 21.53
N PRO A 203 9.92 30.61 20.25
CA PRO A 203 10.41 29.82 19.13
C PRO A 203 11.95 29.82 19.11
N THR A 204 12.51 28.65 18.90
CA THR A 204 13.93 28.45 18.57
C THR A 204 14.02 27.57 17.34
N LEU A 205 15.18 27.49 16.70
CA LEU A 205 15.40 26.51 15.64
C LEU A 205 16.88 26.16 15.57
N ASN A 206 17.30 25.15 16.33
CA ASN A 206 18.70 24.72 16.42
C ASN A 206 18.80 23.21 16.28
N ILE A 207 19.92 22.69 15.76
CA ILE A 207 20.22 21.27 15.87
C ILE A 207 20.74 21.00 17.28
N LEU A 208 19.99 20.22 18.05
CA LEU A 208 20.43 19.67 19.32
C LEU A 208 21.15 18.33 19.06
N VAL A 209 22.44 18.28 19.39
CA VAL A 209 23.20 17.02 19.46
C VAL A 209 22.92 16.37 20.80
N ASN A 210 22.53 15.09 20.80
CA ASN A 210 22.22 14.34 22.01
C ASN A 210 23.43 13.48 22.45
N ASP A 211 24.45 14.13 22.98
CA ASP A 211 25.67 13.52 23.53
C ASP A 211 25.54 13.09 25.00
N THR A 212 24.43 13.45 25.66
CA THR A 212 24.19 13.30 27.10
C THR A 212 23.03 12.36 27.43
N GLU A 213 22.62 11.53 26.46
CA GLU A 213 21.47 10.62 26.58
C GLU A 213 20.18 11.31 27.08
N ARG A 214 19.98 12.57 26.68
CA ARG A 214 18.79 13.34 27.03
C ARG A 214 17.55 12.60 26.58
N ARG A 215 16.57 12.52 27.47
CA ARG A 215 15.24 11.96 27.20
C ARG A 215 14.25 13.07 26.86
N GLY A 216 13.32 12.78 25.98
CA GLY A 216 12.27 13.71 25.60
C GLY A 216 11.36 13.18 24.51
N GLU A 217 10.14 13.73 24.45
CA GLU A 217 9.22 13.42 23.37
C GLU A 217 9.56 14.25 22.13
N TYR A 218 9.62 13.60 20.98
CA TYR A 218 9.88 14.23 19.69
C TYR A 218 8.89 13.72 18.63
N LEU A 219 8.69 14.53 17.60
CA LEU A 219 7.99 14.11 16.38
C LEU A 219 9.01 13.73 15.31
N ALA A 220 8.63 12.85 14.39
CA ALA A 220 9.42 12.56 13.18
C ALA A 220 8.69 13.07 11.95
N LEU A 221 9.41 13.53 10.92
CA LEU A 221 8.83 13.94 9.65
C LEU A 221 9.07 12.88 8.57
N SER A 222 7.99 12.42 7.94
CA SER A 222 7.99 11.66 6.69
C SER A 222 7.55 12.57 5.54
N TYR A 223 8.43 12.83 4.58
CA TYR A 223 8.18 13.78 3.49
C TYR A 223 9.00 13.47 2.23
N CYS A 224 8.53 13.90 1.06
CA CYS A 224 9.25 13.77 -0.20
C CYS A 224 10.34 14.86 -0.31
N TRP A 225 11.58 14.46 -0.61
CA TRP A 225 12.66 15.43 -0.84
C TRP A 225 12.55 16.13 -2.22
N GLY A 226 11.86 15.51 -3.18
CA GLY A 226 11.75 15.95 -4.58
C GLY A 226 12.99 15.63 -5.44
N GLY A 227 12.78 15.50 -6.75
CA GLY A 227 13.85 15.31 -7.75
C GLY A 227 14.83 16.49 -7.79
N GLY A 228 16.09 16.24 -8.14
CA GLY A 228 17.19 17.22 -8.09
C GLY A 228 17.08 18.43 -9.02
N GLY A 229 16.01 18.60 -9.79
CA GLY A 229 15.80 19.76 -10.65
C GLY A 229 14.32 20.12 -10.72
N GLY A 230 13.96 21.36 -10.38
CA GLY A 230 12.64 21.91 -10.74
C GLY A 230 11.91 22.76 -9.70
N GLY A 231 12.35 22.84 -8.44
CA GLY A 231 11.59 23.53 -7.38
C GLY A 231 12.39 24.50 -6.52
N GLY A 232 12.67 25.70 -7.05
CA GLY A 232 12.76 27.02 -6.39
C GLY A 232 13.45 27.28 -5.02
N GLY A 233 14.07 26.32 -4.35
CA GLY A 233 14.74 26.55 -3.06
C GLY A 233 15.95 25.66 -2.83
N GLN A 234 17.03 26.22 -2.28
CA GLN A 234 18.24 25.47 -1.95
C GLN A 234 17.92 24.40 -0.89
N LYS A 235 18.16 23.12 -1.22
CA LYS A 235 18.01 22.02 -0.26
C LYS A 235 19.00 22.22 0.89
N VAL A 236 18.48 22.57 2.08
CA VAL A 236 19.30 22.66 3.30
C VAL A 236 19.52 21.24 3.81
N LEU A 237 20.77 20.80 3.71
CA LEU A 237 21.23 19.50 4.20
C LEU A 237 22.23 19.72 5.33
N LEU A 238 22.14 18.90 6.37
CA LEU A 238 23.17 18.88 7.39
C LEU A 238 24.47 18.31 6.80
N ARG A 239 25.55 19.07 6.93
CA ARG A 239 26.91 18.71 6.53
C ARG A 239 27.85 18.88 7.71
N ARG A 240 29.03 18.25 7.68
CA ARG A 240 30.03 18.42 8.75
C ARG A 240 30.35 19.88 9.04
N GLU A 241 30.52 20.69 7.98
CA GLU A 241 30.85 22.11 8.10
C GLU A 241 29.70 22.97 8.64
N THR A 242 28.44 22.56 8.43
CA THR A 242 27.25 23.31 8.87
C THR A 242 26.74 22.90 10.24
N LEU A 243 27.15 21.72 10.76
CA LEU A 243 26.72 21.21 12.06
C LEU A 243 27.03 22.19 13.20
N GLY A 244 28.28 22.66 13.31
CA GLY A 244 28.67 23.62 14.36
C GLY A 244 27.84 24.91 14.34
N PRO A 245 27.77 25.63 13.19
CA PRO A 245 26.93 26.82 13.06
C PRO A 245 25.45 26.59 13.35
N MET A 246 24.87 25.48 12.90
CA MET A 246 23.44 25.16 13.06
C MET A 246 23.07 24.68 14.48
N SER A 247 24.05 24.20 15.25
CA SER A 247 23.90 23.83 16.66
C SER A 247 24.23 24.96 17.64
N GLY A 248 24.85 26.04 17.16
CA GLY A 248 25.27 27.19 17.97
C GLY A 248 24.20 28.27 18.12
N HIS A 249 24.60 29.45 18.63
CA HIS A 249 23.72 30.59 18.91
C HIS A 249 23.02 31.17 17.65
N ASN A 250 23.59 30.97 16.46
CA ASN A 250 23.02 31.47 15.21
C ASN A 250 21.86 30.62 14.69
N GLY A 251 21.81 29.33 15.08
CA GLY A 251 20.75 28.42 14.69
C GLY A 251 20.53 28.26 13.20
N LEU A 252 19.33 27.82 12.84
CA LEU A 252 18.84 27.77 11.47
C LEU A 252 17.87 28.92 11.22
N SER A 253 17.97 29.51 10.03
CA SER A 253 16.96 30.45 9.55
C SER A 253 15.73 29.69 9.05
N GLU A 254 14.57 29.92 9.68
CA GLU A 254 13.30 29.34 9.21
C GLU A 254 13.04 29.65 7.74
N ARG A 255 13.36 30.87 7.27
CA ARG A 255 13.19 31.27 5.87
C ARG A 255 14.07 30.47 4.89
N GLY A 256 15.20 29.94 5.36
CA GLY A 256 16.07 29.10 4.56
C GLY A 256 15.58 27.66 4.42
N LEU A 257 14.62 27.24 5.25
CA LEU A 257 14.09 25.88 5.20
C LEU A 257 13.08 25.71 4.06
N GLN A 258 13.11 24.51 3.46
CA GLN A 258 12.08 24.08 2.52
C GLN A 258 10.71 24.05 3.20
N ARG A 259 9.64 24.28 2.42
CA ARG A 259 8.30 24.53 2.97
C ARG A 259 7.76 23.36 3.78
N SER A 260 7.96 22.11 3.36
CA SER A 260 7.52 20.95 4.14
C SER A 260 8.22 20.86 5.51
N VAL A 261 9.49 21.27 5.60
CA VAL A 261 10.19 21.31 6.89
C VAL A 261 9.66 22.46 7.75
N ARG A 262 9.38 23.63 7.17
CA ARG A 262 8.75 24.75 7.89
C ARG A 262 7.37 24.40 8.42
N ASP A 263 6.55 23.78 7.59
CA ASP A 263 5.21 23.30 7.94
C ASP A 263 5.31 22.31 9.11
N ALA A 264 6.27 21.37 9.06
CA ALA A 264 6.51 20.43 10.16
C ALA A 264 6.92 21.14 11.46
N VAL A 265 7.85 22.11 11.40
CA VAL A 265 8.24 22.94 12.56
C VAL A 265 7.03 23.64 13.18
N ALA A 266 6.17 24.24 12.34
CA ALA A 266 4.95 24.91 12.80
C ALA A 266 3.98 23.93 13.47
N VAL A 267 3.72 22.77 12.84
CA VAL A 267 2.86 21.72 13.38
C VAL A 267 3.39 21.17 14.70
N THR A 268 4.70 20.91 14.81
CA THR A 268 5.34 20.44 16.04
C THR A 268 5.05 21.40 17.21
N ARG A 269 5.22 22.71 16.99
CA ARG A 269 4.92 23.73 18.01
C ARG A 269 3.43 23.77 18.34
N LEU A 270 2.54 23.70 17.34
CA LEU A 270 1.08 23.73 17.53
C LEU A 270 0.57 22.52 18.32
N LEU A 271 1.14 21.34 18.09
CA LEU A 271 0.83 20.13 18.84
C LEU A 271 1.42 20.14 20.26
N GLY A 272 2.29 21.10 20.59
CA GLY A 272 2.89 21.27 21.92
C GLY A 272 4.19 20.50 22.13
N PHE A 273 4.86 20.07 21.05
CA PHE A 273 6.14 19.40 21.10
C PHE A 273 7.29 20.39 20.85
N ARG A 274 8.46 20.08 21.40
CA ARG A 274 9.68 20.90 21.27
C ARG A 274 10.69 20.32 20.28
N TYR A 275 10.70 19.00 20.11
CA TYR A 275 11.71 18.32 19.31
C TYR A 275 11.09 17.72 18.05
N LEU A 276 11.79 17.89 16.92
CA LEU A 276 11.44 17.33 15.62
C LEU A 276 12.65 16.66 15.00
N TRP A 277 12.48 15.43 14.53
CA TRP A 277 13.48 14.72 13.74
C TRP A 277 13.17 14.83 12.25
N VAL A 278 14.17 15.25 11.47
CA VAL A 278 14.10 15.39 10.01
C VAL A 278 15.38 14.80 9.44
N ASP A 279 15.28 13.77 8.61
CA ASP A 279 16.40 13.04 8.03
C ASP A 279 17.47 13.96 7.39
N ALA A 280 17.05 14.92 6.57
CA ALA A 280 17.92 15.88 5.88
C ALA A 280 18.73 16.78 6.83
N LEU A 281 18.23 16.99 8.06
CA LEU A 281 18.80 17.92 9.04
C LEU A 281 19.35 17.23 10.30
N CYS A 282 19.06 15.95 10.50
CA CYS A 282 19.50 15.16 11.65
C CYS A 282 20.53 14.08 11.27
N ILE A 283 20.81 13.90 9.98
CA ILE A 283 21.84 13.01 9.44
C ILE A 283 22.87 13.83 8.68
N VAL A 284 24.15 13.59 8.93
CA VAL A 284 25.26 14.28 8.26
C VAL A 284 25.43 13.70 6.85
N GLN A 285 24.89 14.38 5.85
CA GLN A 285 24.67 13.84 4.49
C GLN A 285 25.98 13.57 3.71
N ASP A 286 27.05 14.28 4.04
CA ASP A 286 28.39 14.13 3.47
C ASP A 286 29.27 13.13 4.25
N CYS A 287 28.69 12.35 5.16
CA CYS A 287 29.40 11.35 5.96
C CYS A 287 28.76 9.96 5.84
N ASP A 288 29.42 9.04 5.12
CA ASP A 288 28.89 7.69 4.91
C ASP A 288 28.79 6.87 6.20
N ALA A 289 29.72 7.03 7.13
CA ALA A 289 29.65 6.39 8.44
C ALA A 289 28.44 6.86 9.26
N ASP A 290 28.19 8.18 9.30
CA ASP A 290 27.04 8.74 10.01
C ASP A 290 25.72 8.33 9.34
N LYS A 291 25.65 8.35 8.00
CA LYS A 291 24.49 7.85 7.25
C LYS A 291 24.22 6.39 7.59
N ALA A 292 25.22 5.52 7.50
CA ALA A 292 25.05 4.09 7.79
C ALA A 292 24.58 3.85 9.24
N GLU A 293 25.11 4.60 10.20
CA GLU A 293 24.68 4.53 11.59
C GLU A 293 23.22 5.00 11.77
N GLN A 294 22.87 6.17 11.25
CA GLN A 294 21.52 6.72 11.40
C GLN A 294 20.47 5.90 10.63
N ILE A 295 20.79 5.41 9.42
CA ILE A 295 19.96 4.44 8.67
C ILE A 295 19.75 3.18 9.51
N GLY A 296 20.82 2.68 10.14
CA GLY A 296 20.75 1.57 11.07
C GLY A 296 19.85 1.81 12.29
N ARG A 297 19.58 3.07 12.65
CA ARG A 297 18.71 3.48 13.76
C ARG A 297 17.33 3.97 13.31
N MET A 298 17.06 4.10 12.01
CA MET A 298 15.78 4.65 11.51
C MET A 298 14.57 3.92 12.09
N ALA A 299 14.65 2.59 12.21
CA ALA A 299 13.61 1.79 12.82
C ALA A 299 13.22 2.31 14.21
N THR A 300 14.21 2.43 15.09
CA THR A 300 14.05 2.93 16.45
C THR A 300 13.62 4.39 16.49
N ILE A 301 14.10 5.23 15.56
CA ILE A 301 13.73 6.65 15.48
C ILE A 301 12.23 6.82 15.20
N TYR A 302 11.66 6.12 14.22
CA TYR A 302 10.22 6.22 13.93
C TYR A 302 9.39 5.47 14.99
N LYS A 303 9.89 4.34 15.50
CA LYS A 303 9.23 3.56 16.56
C LYS A 303 9.06 4.35 17.85
N ASN A 304 10.08 5.14 18.24
CA ASN A 304 10.08 5.92 19.48
C ASN A 304 9.55 7.36 19.33
N ALA A 305 9.23 7.80 18.10
CA ALA A 305 8.59 9.08 17.90
C ALA A 305 7.22 9.11 18.59
N ALA A 306 6.88 10.24 19.22
CA ALA A 306 5.58 10.41 19.85
C ALA A 306 4.45 10.36 18.79
N VAL A 307 4.69 11.02 17.65
CA VAL A 307 3.87 10.97 16.43
C VAL A 307 4.78 11.18 15.22
N THR A 308 4.55 10.44 14.15
CA THR A 308 5.15 10.72 12.84
C THR A 308 4.22 11.62 12.03
N LEU A 309 4.71 12.77 11.58
CA LEU A 309 4.03 13.68 10.67
C LEU A 309 4.29 13.20 9.24
N ALA A 310 3.24 12.80 8.52
CA ALA A 310 3.35 12.40 7.12
C ALA A 310 2.79 13.47 6.20
N ALA A 311 3.65 14.07 5.38
CA ALA A 311 3.32 15.06 4.37
C ALA A 311 2.73 14.41 3.10
N GLY A 312 1.57 13.75 3.22
CA GLY A 312 1.01 12.87 2.19
C GLY A 312 0.77 13.52 0.82
N THR A 313 0.43 14.80 0.80
CA THR A 313 0.11 15.56 -0.42
C THR A 313 1.31 16.24 -1.09
N ALA A 314 2.47 16.27 -0.43
CA ALA A 314 3.65 16.96 -0.94
C ALA A 314 4.50 16.02 -1.82
N GLU A 315 4.67 16.34 -3.10
CA GLU A 315 5.54 15.59 -4.03
C GLU A 315 7.02 15.97 -3.85
N SER A 316 7.26 17.16 -3.28
CA SER A 316 8.58 17.69 -2.98
C SER A 316 8.60 18.44 -1.65
N ALA A 317 9.80 18.66 -1.12
CA ALA A 317 9.99 19.40 0.12
C ALA A 317 9.68 20.90 -0.05
N ALA A 318 9.67 21.40 -1.29
CA ALA A 318 9.36 22.79 -1.61
C ALA A 318 7.84 23.06 -1.58
N ASP A 319 7.00 22.04 -1.74
CA ASP A 319 5.56 22.20 -1.94
C ASP A 319 4.86 22.63 -0.65
N GLY A 320 5.32 22.14 0.51
CA GLY A 320 4.56 22.21 1.75
C GLY A 320 3.35 21.28 1.74
N PHE A 321 2.71 21.10 2.89
CA PHE A 321 1.56 20.20 3.04
C PHE A 321 0.37 20.83 3.77
N LEU A 322 0.51 22.06 4.29
CA LEU A 322 -0.58 22.74 4.99
C LEU A 322 -1.54 23.50 4.06
N ASP A 323 -1.04 24.05 2.95
CA ASP A 323 -1.73 25.08 2.17
C ASP A 323 -2.29 24.58 0.82
N ALA A 324 -2.76 23.34 0.75
CA ALA A 324 -3.56 22.90 -0.40
C ALA A 324 -5.00 23.39 -0.24
N GLY A 325 -5.52 24.13 -1.22
CA GLY A 325 -6.90 24.58 -1.26
C GLY A 325 -7.73 23.68 -2.16
N ALA A 326 -8.30 22.61 -1.61
CA ALA A 326 -9.17 21.69 -2.34
C ALA A 326 -10.51 21.52 -1.62
N THR A 327 -11.59 21.66 -2.37
CA THR A 327 -12.90 21.16 -1.95
C THR A 327 -13.10 19.78 -2.58
N TYR A 328 -13.47 18.79 -1.78
CA TYR A 328 -13.88 17.50 -2.29
C TYR A 328 -15.38 17.45 -2.54
N LEU A 329 -15.74 17.08 -3.76
CA LEU A 329 -17.10 16.75 -4.15
C LEU A 329 -17.02 15.61 -5.17
N PRO A 330 -17.73 14.49 -4.99
CA PRO A 330 -17.73 13.42 -5.98
C PRO A 330 -18.19 13.90 -7.36
N ASP A 331 -17.66 13.28 -8.42
CA ASP A 331 -17.91 13.71 -9.80
C ASP A 331 -19.28 13.24 -10.35
N VAL A 332 -19.88 12.19 -9.78
CA VAL A 332 -21.17 11.65 -10.25
C VAL A 332 -22.31 12.50 -9.71
N GLN A 333 -22.83 13.38 -10.55
CA GLN A 333 -23.97 14.25 -10.25
C GLN A 333 -25.30 13.60 -10.64
N VAL A 334 -26.31 13.70 -9.77
CA VAL A 334 -27.66 13.16 -9.99
C VAL A 334 -28.70 14.20 -9.59
N ALA A 335 -29.65 14.49 -10.47
CA ALA A 335 -30.84 15.28 -10.11
C ALA A 335 -31.92 14.36 -9.52
N VAL A 336 -32.50 14.79 -8.41
CA VAL A 336 -33.64 14.14 -7.74
C VAL A 336 -34.69 15.19 -7.41
N ASP A 337 -35.90 14.78 -7.08
CA ASP A 337 -37.00 15.72 -6.72
C ASP A 337 -36.59 16.64 -5.57
N ALA A 338 -35.76 16.14 -4.65
CA ALA A 338 -35.24 16.89 -3.53
C ALA A 338 -34.10 17.87 -3.88
N GLY A 339 -33.51 17.84 -5.09
CA GLY A 339 -32.39 18.71 -5.47
C GLY A 339 -31.24 17.98 -6.17
N THR A 340 -30.00 18.44 -6.00
CA THR A 340 -28.82 17.85 -6.64
C THR A 340 -27.98 17.04 -5.66
N LEU A 341 -27.67 15.81 -6.05
CA LEU A 341 -26.81 14.89 -5.31
C LEU A 341 -25.48 14.66 -6.01
N TYR A 342 -24.47 14.36 -5.21
CA TYR A 342 -23.17 13.89 -5.67
C TYR A 342 -22.89 12.52 -5.03
N LEU A 343 -22.65 11.50 -5.84
CA LEU A 343 -22.52 10.12 -5.37
C LEU A 343 -21.08 9.62 -5.51
N ARG A 344 -20.64 8.82 -4.54
CA ARG A 344 -19.37 8.08 -4.59
C ARG A 344 -19.61 6.59 -4.32
N SER A 345 -18.94 5.73 -5.08
CA SER A 345 -18.81 4.29 -4.76
C SER A 345 -17.67 4.09 -3.76
N GLY A 346 -17.93 3.29 -2.72
CA GLY A 346 -16.90 2.76 -1.85
C GLY A 346 -16.22 3.79 -0.95
N ALA A 347 -15.44 3.26 -0.02
CA ALA A 347 -14.58 4.07 0.83
C ALA A 347 -13.49 4.77 -0.02
N HIS A 348 -12.99 5.88 0.48
CA HIS A 348 -11.93 6.64 -0.17
C HIS A 348 -10.57 6.03 0.13
N GLU A 349 -9.85 5.67 -0.91
CA GLU A 349 -8.43 5.40 -0.83
C GLU A 349 -7.67 6.71 -1.12
N PRO A 350 -6.97 7.27 -0.13
CA PRO A 350 -6.16 8.46 -0.35
C PRO A 350 -5.04 8.18 -1.34
N ASN A 351 -4.80 9.11 -2.26
CA ASN A 351 -3.62 9.08 -3.09
C ASN A 351 -2.54 9.98 -2.46
N HIS A 352 -1.52 9.38 -1.85
CA HIS A 352 -0.41 10.14 -1.28
C HIS A 352 0.85 9.98 -2.11
N ALA A 353 1.47 11.11 -2.46
CA ALA A 353 2.77 11.13 -3.13
C ALA A 353 3.85 10.36 -2.33
N LEU A 354 3.69 10.31 -0.99
CA LEU A 354 4.55 9.55 -0.11
C LEU A 354 4.45 8.03 -0.31
N ASP A 355 3.28 7.51 -0.65
CA ASP A 355 3.06 6.07 -0.74
C ASP A 355 3.89 5.43 -1.84
N GLY A 356 4.24 6.20 -2.87
CA GLY A 356 5.12 5.78 -3.96
C GLY A 356 6.60 5.66 -3.59
N ARG A 357 7.05 6.02 -2.38
CA ARG A 357 8.48 6.00 -1.99
C ARG A 357 8.83 4.79 -1.13
N GLY A 358 9.87 4.05 -1.50
CA GLY A 358 10.26 2.80 -0.83
C GLY A 358 10.55 2.97 0.67
N TRP A 359 11.32 4.00 1.03
CA TRP A 359 11.67 4.31 2.43
C TRP A 359 10.44 4.60 3.31
N VAL A 360 9.37 5.18 2.74
CA VAL A 360 8.17 5.57 3.50
C VAL A 360 7.45 4.36 4.09
N LEU A 361 7.52 3.19 3.47
CA LEU A 361 6.87 1.99 4.02
C LEU A 361 7.39 1.67 5.43
N GLN A 362 8.71 1.74 5.63
CA GLN A 362 9.31 1.52 6.95
C GLN A 362 8.89 2.61 7.94
N GLU A 363 8.91 3.86 7.51
CA GLU A 363 8.51 5.02 8.32
C GLU A 363 7.07 4.86 8.81
N PHE A 364 6.18 4.42 7.93
CA PHE A 364 4.78 4.14 8.22
C PHE A 364 4.61 2.95 9.17
N LEU A 365 5.15 1.78 8.81
CA LEU A 365 4.92 0.54 9.53
C LEU A 365 5.51 0.55 10.95
N LEU A 366 6.65 1.20 11.13
CA LEU A 366 7.34 1.25 12.43
C LEU A 366 6.83 2.38 13.33
N SER A 367 6.10 3.36 12.81
CA SER A 367 5.53 4.43 13.65
C SER A 367 4.44 3.90 14.58
N SER A 368 4.50 4.26 15.87
CA SER A 368 3.44 3.94 16.84
C SER A 368 2.13 4.70 16.57
N ARG A 369 2.27 5.92 16.04
CA ARG A 369 1.19 6.86 15.71
C ARG A 369 1.57 7.65 14.47
N LEU A 370 0.61 7.82 13.57
CA LEU A 370 0.76 8.57 12.34
C LEU A 370 -0.27 9.70 12.29
N LEU A 371 0.20 10.89 11.95
CA LEU A 371 -0.63 12.04 11.63
C LEU A 371 -0.38 12.43 10.17
N LEU A 372 -1.33 12.09 9.32
CA LEU A 372 -1.20 12.12 7.87
C LEU A 372 -1.95 13.30 7.28
N PHE A 373 -1.21 14.22 6.68
CA PHE A 373 -1.74 15.42 6.01
C PHE A 373 -2.20 15.05 4.59
N SER A 374 -3.43 14.54 4.52
CA SER A 374 -4.07 14.02 3.31
C SER A 374 -4.64 15.14 2.41
N GLU A 375 -5.26 14.73 1.30
CA GLU A 375 -5.91 15.58 0.30
C GLU A 375 -7.10 16.35 0.87
N TYR A 376 -7.89 15.74 1.75
CA TYR A 376 -9.16 16.33 2.21
C TYR A 376 -9.23 16.58 3.71
N GLU A 377 -8.57 15.76 4.53
CA GLU A 377 -8.62 15.87 5.99
C GLU A 377 -7.26 15.54 6.61
N LEU A 378 -7.10 15.92 7.87
CA LEU A 378 -5.98 15.46 8.69
C LEU A 378 -6.36 14.10 9.28
N LEU A 379 -5.59 13.08 8.95
CA LEU A 379 -5.90 11.70 9.32
C LEU A 379 -5.00 11.22 10.46
N TRP A 380 -5.57 10.40 11.33
CA TRP A 380 -4.91 9.74 12.44
C TRP A 380 -4.93 8.23 12.26
N GLN A 381 -3.80 7.61 12.56
CA GLN A 381 -3.71 6.17 12.76
C GLN A 381 -2.83 5.88 13.97
N CYS A 382 -3.15 4.82 14.70
CA CYS A 382 -2.25 4.22 15.68
C CYS A 382 -2.44 2.70 15.72
N LYS A 383 -1.69 2.00 16.56
CA LYS A 383 -1.71 0.52 16.61
C LYS A 383 -3.05 -0.11 17.05
N THR A 384 -4.02 0.67 17.50
CA THR A 384 -5.36 0.18 17.89
C THR A 384 -6.50 0.86 17.15
N VAL A 385 -6.18 1.84 16.29
CA VAL A 385 -7.18 2.66 15.61
C VAL A 385 -6.74 2.81 14.16
N ASP A 386 -7.53 2.21 13.27
CA ASP A 386 -7.38 2.36 11.83
C ASP A 386 -7.55 3.81 11.38
N LEU A 387 -7.02 4.10 10.20
CA LEU A 387 -6.98 5.44 9.62
C LEU A 387 -8.36 6.11 9.62
N ARG A 388 -8.43 7.28 10.24
CA ARG A 388 -9.65 8.09 10.32
C ARG A 388 -9.33 9.57 10.49
N SER A 389 -10.30 10.43 10.23
CA SER A 389 -10.18 11.87 10.47
C SER A 389 -9.93 12.20 11.96
N VAL A 390 -9.02 13.13 12.26
CA VAL A 390 -8.74 13.59 13.64
C VAL A 390 -9.90 14.35 14.25
N ALA A 391 -10.66 15.08 13.42
CA ALA A 391 -11.66 16.04 13.89
C ALA A 391 -13.02 15.39 14.23
N GLY A 392 -13.11 14.05 14.14
CA GLY A 392 -14.36 13.33 14.38
C GLY A 392 -15.13 12.94 13.12
N GLY A 393 -14.49 12.87 11.95
CA GLY A 393 -15.10 12.38 10.72
C GLY A 393 -15.15 10.86 10.58
N GLY A 394 -15.23 10.10 11.68
CA GLY A 394 -15.68 8.70 11.64
C GLY A 394 -17.19 8.65 11.52
N GLY A 395 -17.75 9.41 10.57
CA GLY A 395 -19.18 9.47 10.27
C GLY A 395 -19.92 10.78 10.47
N GLU A 396 -19.34 11.78 11.14
CA GLU A 396 -20.05 13.05 11.34
C GLU A 396 -20.03 13.96 10.10
N ASP A 397 -18.99 13.91 9.26
CA ASP A 397 -18.93 14.69 8.01
C ASP A 397 -17.96 14.13 6.94
N GLY A 398 -17.15 13.10 7.26
CA GLY A 398 -15.91 12.72 6.56
C GLY A 398 -16.00 11.52 5.60
N LEU A 399 -14.91 11.20 4.91
CA LEU A 399 -14.83 9.98 4.09
C LEU A 399 -14.53 8.76 4.97
N ASP A 400 -15.11 7.61 4.64
CA ASP A 400 -14.59 6.32 5.13
C ASP A 400 -13.27 6.08 4.39
N TYR A 401 -12.17 5.83 5.10
CA TYR A 401 -10.87 5.66 4.48
C TYR A 401 -10.48 4.19 4.41
N LEU A 402 -10.04 3.74 3.24
CA LEU A 402 -9.30 2.48 3.13
C LEU A 402 -7.82 2.78 3.22
N GLN A 403 -7.11 1.96 4.00
CA GLN A 403 -5.67 1.89 3.88
C GLN A 403 -5.28 0.67 3.06
N PRO A 404 -4.61 0.87 1.92
CA PRO A 404 -4.11 -0.24 1.12
C PRO A 404 -2.88 -0.90 1.75
N LEU A 405 -2.37 -0.35 2.86
CA LEU A 405 -1.18 -0.83 3.56
C LEU A 405 -1.54 -1.83 4.64
N GLU A 406 -0.86 -2.97 4.66
CA GLU A 406 -1.01 -3.92 5.76
C GLU A 406 -0.24 -3.40 6.96
N SER A 407 -0.90 -3.27 8.11
CA SER A 407 -0.20 -2.93 9.35
C SER A 407 0.65 -4.12 9.82
N LEU A 408 1.88 -3.86 10.30
CA LEU A 408 2.65 -4.89 10.99
C LEU A 408 1.86 -5.44 12.18
N PRO A 409 1.96 -6.74 12.50
CA PRO A 409 1.41 -7.30 13.72
C PRO A 409 1.88 -6.47 14.90
N TRP A 410 0.93 -5.99 15.67
CA TRP A 410 1.13 -5.11 16.82
C TRP A 410 2.11 -5.68 17.86
N THR A 411 2.38 -6.99 17.85
CA THR A 411 3.38 -7.64 18.70
C THR A 411 4.82 -7.22 18.44
N VAL A 412 5.15 -6.63 17.29
CA VAL A 412 6.43 -5.94 17.08
C VAL A 412 6.66 -4.82 18.13
N PHE A 413 5.56 -4.30 18.70
CA PHE A 413 5.57 -3.17 19.62
C PHE A 413 5.23 -3.56 21.07
N ASN A 414 5.20 -4.86 21.40
CA ASN A 414 4.95 -5.33 22.75
C ASN A 414 6.11 -6.21 23.23
N GLU A 415 6.86 -5.76 24.25
CA GLU A 415 7.93 -6.55 24.87
C GLU A 415 7.36 -7.63 25.79
N ASP A 416 6.12 -7.45 26.24
CA ASP A 416 5.40 -8.45 27.00
C ASP A 416 4.73 -9.43 26.02
N ASN A 417 5.04 -10.72 26.18
CA ASN A 417 4.56 -11.92 25.47
C ASN A 417 3.01 -12.12 25.46
N ALA A 418 2.22 -11.05 25.36
CA ALA A 418 0.78 -11.09 25.28
C ALA A 418 0.33 -11.34 23.84
N ASP A 419 0.15 -12.61 23.52
CA ASP A 419 -1.06 -13.11 22.86
C ASP A 419 -1.61 -12.27 21.67
N ALA A 420 -0.88 -12.22 20.55
CA ALA A 420 -1.36 -11.62 19.29
C ALA A 420 -2.60 -12.34 18.77
N ALA A 421 -3.65 -11.68 18.28
CA ALA A 421 -4.72 -12.38 17.53
C ALA A 421 -4.30 -12.71 16.07
N PHE A 422 -3.29 -12.04 15.52
CA PHE A 422 -2.81 -12.18 14.14
C PHE A 422 -1.27 -12.25 14.12
N GLY A 423 -0.72 -13.16 13.31
CA GLY A 423 0.72 -13.43 13.25
C GLY A 423 1.19 -14.46 14.30
N ARG A 424 0.29 -15.24 14.90
CA ARG A 424 0.70 -16.42 15.70
C ARG A 424 0.98 -17.60 14.80
N GLU A 425 0.09 -17.85 13.85
CA GLU A 425 0.19 -18.98 12.95
C GLU A 425 1.23 -18.72 11.86
N VAL A 426 1.89 -19.80 11.43
CA VAL A 426 2.88 -19.76 10.36
C VAL A 426 2.27 -19.22 9.05
N ALA A 427 0.99 -19.51 8.78
CA ALA A 427 0.30 -19.00 7.60
C ALA A 427 0.15 -17.47 7.63
N GLU A 428 -0.25 -16.89 8.76
CA GLU A 428 -0.42 -15.44 8.93
C GLU A 428 0.90 -14.68 8.80
N LYS A 429 1.98 -15.21 9.40
CA LYS A 429 3.32 -14.58 9.29
C LYS A 429 3.83 -14.58 7.85
N ARG A 430 3.63 -15.69 7.13
CA ARG A 430 3.99 -15.79 5.70
C ARG A 430 3.16 -14.83 4.86
N TYR A 431 1.85 -14.80 5.07
CA TYR A 431 0.95 -13.87 4.38
C TYR A 431 1.39 -12.42 4.57
N LEU A 432 1.61 -12.01 5.83
CA LEU A 432 2.10 -10.67 6.15
C LEU A 432 3.40 -10.34 5.43
N TRP A 433 4.42 -11.19 5.51
CA TRP A 433 5.70 -10.89 4.87
C TRP A 433 5.56 -10.79 3.35
N LYS A 434 4.82 -11.71 2.73
CA LYS A 434 4.52 -11.67 1.30
C LYS A 434 3.85 -10.34 0.94
N THR A 435 2.84 -9.90 1.69
CA THR A 435 2.19 -8.61 1.43
C THR A 435 3.13 -7.42 1.63
N ILE A 436 3.95 -7.39 2.69
CA ILE A 436 4.94 -6.33 2.92
C ILE A 436 5.86 -6.20 1.71
N VAL A 437 6.40 -7.31 1.20
CA VAL A 437 7.30 -7.30 0.04
C VAL A 437 6.55 -6.85 -1.22
N GLN A 438 5.33 -7.32 -1.45
CA GLN A 438 4.54 -6.90 -2.62
C GLN A 438 4.20 -5.40 -2.58
N GLN A 439 3.81 -4.89 -1.41
CA GLN A 439 3.58 -3.46 -1.20
C GLN A 439 4.88 -2.67 -1.35
N TYR A 440 5.99 -3.17 -0.82
CA TYR A 440 7.30 -2.52 -0.89
C TYR A 440 7.81 -2.40 -2.32
N THR A 441 7.78 -3.50 -3.08
CA THR A 441 8.35 -3.56 -4.43
C THR A 441 7.59 -2.73 -5.47
N ARG A 442 6.32 -2.37 -5.19
CA ARG A 442 5.54 -1.39 -5.98
C ARG A 442 6.05 0.05 -5.84
N ARG A 443 6.89 0.31 -4.83
CA ARG A 443 7.39 1.66 -4.53
C ARG A 443 8.70 1.95 -5.24
N ARG A 444 8.94 3.24 -5.47
CA ARG A 444 10.12 3.77 -6.13
C ARG A 444 11.19 4.09 -5.10
N LEU A 445 12.42 3.69 -5.39
CA LEU A 445 13.61 4.10 -4.65
C LEU A 445 14.40 5.08 -5.50
N SER A 446 14.95 6.11 -4.87
CA SER A 446 15.84 7.05 -5.57
C SER A 446 17.18 6.40 -5.95
N ARG A 447 17.62 5.41 -5.18
CA ARG A 447 18.79 4.57 -5.45
C ARG A 447 18.36 3.12 -5.38
N ALA A 448 18.54 2.37 -6.45
CA ALA A 448 18.13 0.97 -6.50
C ALA A 448 18.90 0.09 -5.48
N ASP A 449 20.12 0.49 -5.10
CA ASP A 449 20.93 -0.21 -4.10
C ASP A 449 20.36 -0.13 -2.67
N ASP A 450 19.50 0.86 -2.39
CA ASP A 450 18.86 1.02 -1.08
C ASP A 450 17.79 -0.07 -0.81
N ARG A 451 17.54 -0.98 -1.76
CA ARG A 451 16.38 -1.88 -1.76
C ARG A 451 16.30 -2.79 -0.53
N LEU A 452 17.43 -3.24 0.01
CA LEU A 452 17.43 -4.02 1.26
C LEU A 452 17.50 -3.13 2.50
N ASP A 453 18.23 -2.02 2.43
CA ASP A 453 18.37 -1.10 3.56
C ASP A 453 17.04 -0.43 3.93
N ALA A 454 16.20 -0.11 2.95
CA ALA A 454 14.91 0.54 3.16
C ALA A 454 13.81 -0.36 3.78
N VAL A 455 14.04 -1.68 3.85
CA VAL A 455 13.16 -2.63 4.56
C VAL A 455 13.83 -3.22 5.81
N ARG A 456 15.12 -2.92 6.04
CA ARG A 456 15.94 -3.54 7.08
C ARG A 456 15.43 -3.28 8.50
N GLY A 457 14.82 -2.12 8.74
CA GLY A 457 14.20 -1.82 10.01
C GLY A 457 13.03 -2.76 10.32
N ILE A 458 12.21 -3.06 9.30
CA ILE A 458 11.09 -4.01 9.42
C ILE A 458 11.63 -5.42 9.65
N THR A 459 12.63 -5.86 8.88
CA THR A 459 13.16 -7.22 9.04
C THR A 459 13.76 -7.44 10.43
N ARG A 460 14.56 -6.52 10.97
CA ARG A 460 15.16 -6.65 12.31
C ARG A 460 14.13 -6.82 13.43
N GLU A 461 13.04 -6.07 13.35
CA GLU A 461 11.95 -6.14 14.30
C GLU A 461 11.23 -7.49 14.21
N LEU A 462 10.99 -7.98 12.98
CA LEU A 462 10.38 -9.28 12.74
C LEU A 462 11.33 -10.44 13.09
N GLU A 463 12.64 -10.30 12.94
CA GLU A 463 13.66 -11.30 13.33
C GLU A 463 13.59 -11.55 14.84
N THR A 464 13.50 -10.46 15.61
CA THR A 464 13.33 -10.51 17.07
C THR A 464 11.99 -11.15 17.43
N LEU A 465 10.89 -10.73 16.78
CA LEU A 465 9.55 -11.22 17.08
C LEU A 465 9.33 -12.69 16.71
N TRP A 466 9.87 -13.14 15.57
CA TRP A 466 9.64 -14.49 15.06
C TRP A 466 10.68 -15.50 15.51
N GLY A 467 11.80 -15.04 16.08
CA GLY A 467 12.93 -15.91 16.42
C GLY A 467 13.46 -16.61 15.18
N ASP A 468 13.52 -15.88 14.07
CA ASP A 468 13.97 -16.34 12.76
C ASP A 468 14.90 -15.28 12.14
N PHE A 469 15.61 -15.63 11.07
CA PHE A 469 16.55 -14.73 10.39
C PHE A 469 16.28 -14.65 8.89
N THR A 470 16.63 -13.51 8.31
CA THR A 470 16.44 -13.25 6.88
C THR A 470 17.73 -13.33 6.09
N TYR A 471 17.64 -13.86 4.87
CA TYR A 471 18.69 -13.81 3.87
C TYR A 471 18.19 -13.03 2.67
N PHE A 472 18.69 -11.80 2.48
CA PHE A 472 18.30 -10.94 1.35
C PHE A 472 16.77 -10.85 1.18
N GLY A 473 16.04 -10.73 2.29
CA GLY A 473 14.57 -10.61 2.30
C GLY A 473 13.79 -11.93 2.24
N LEU A 474 14.44 -13.09 2.40
CA LEU A 474 13.79 -14.41 2.51
C LEU A 474 14.03 -15.00 3.90
N TRP A 475 12.97 -15.37 4.61
CA TRP A 475 13.04 -15.98 5.95
C TRP A 475 13.55 -17.41 5.88
N HIS A 476 14.44 -17.79 6.79
CA HIS A 476 15.07 -19.11 6.77
C HIS A 476 14.06 -20.25 6.89
N ARG A 477 13.06 -20.14 7.80
CA ARG A 477 12.07 -21.21 7.98
C ARG A 477 11.15 -21.41 6.79
N TRP A 478 10.96 -20.38 5.96
CA TRP A 478 10.03 -20.40 4.81
C TRP A 478 10.75 -20.14 3.50
N PHE A 479 12.05 -20.45 3.46
CA PHE A 479 12.91 -20.02 2.37
C PHE A 479 12.42 -20.53 1.01
N VAL A 480 12.00 -21.79 0.94
CA VAL A 480 11.50 -22.43 -0.29
C VAL A 480 10.19 -21.79 -0.76
N ASP A 481 9.19 -21.66 0.12
CA ASP A 481 7.93 -20.97 -0.21
C ASP A 481 8.14 -19.50 -0.62
N LEU A 482 9.16 -18.83 -0.06
CA LEU A 482 9.50 -17.44 -0.39
C LEU A 482 10.35 -17.30 -1.65
N LEU A 483 10.89 -18.39 -2.22
CA LEU A 483 11.49 -18.38 -3.56
C LEU A 483 10.43 -18.32 -4.66
N ALA A 484 9.18 -18.69 -4.37
CA ALA A 484 8.06 -18.71 -5.33
C ALA A 484 7.47 -17.31 -5.62
N TRP A 485 8.34 -16.31 -5.77
CA TRP A 485 7.99 -14.98 -6.28
C TRP A 485 8.15 -14.92 -7.80
N LYS A 486 7.41 -14.02 -8.43
CA LYS A 486 7.48 -13.70 -9.87
C LYS A 486 7.25 -12.21 -10.09
N ARG A 487 7.61 -11.67 -11.25
CA ARG A 487 7.22 -10.29 -11.60
C ARG A 487 5.71 -10.16 -11.76
N SER A 488 5.17 -9.03 -11.33
CA SER A 488 3.77 -8.70 -11.62
C SER A 488 3.60 -8.36 -13.10
N ARG A 489 2.62 -8.98 -13.77
CA ARG A 489 2.24 -8.67 -15.17
C ARG A 489 1.62 -7.27 -15.34
N SER A 490 1.25 -6.62 -14.24
CA SER A 490 0.67 -5.27 -14.23
C SER A 490 1.72 -4.15 -14.39
N CYS A 491 3.00 -4.49 -14.52
CA CYS A 491 4.07 -3.54 -14.71
C CYS A 491 4.02 -2.96 -16.14
N GLY A 492 3.93 -1.64 -16.30
CA GLY A 492 4.11 -1.00 -17.60
C GLY A 492 5.56 -1.19 -18.11
N SER A 493 5.72 -1.20 -19.44
CA SER A 493 6.99 -1.39 -20.16
C SER A 493 8.08 -0.33 -19.86
N ASP A 494 7.82 0.66 -19.00
CA ASP A 494 8.77 1.74 -18.67
C ASP A 494 9.57 1.49 -17.38
N VAL A 495 9.29 0.40 -16.63
CA VAL A 495 9.95 0.10 -15.32
C VAL A 495 10.97 -1.04 -15.44
N LEU A 496 11.52 -1.22 -16.62
CA LEU A 496 12.24 -2.45 -16.95
C LEU A 496 13.71 -2.30 -16.69
N GLN A 497 14.16 -3.08 -15.74
CA GLN A 497 15.55 -3.35 -15.57
C GLN A 497 16.02 -4.17 -16.77
N ARG A 498 16.85 -3.55 -17.62
CA ARG A 498 17.53 -4.22 -18.73
C ARG A 498 18.65 -5.15 -18.22
N ASP A 499 19.30 -4.79 -17.12
CA ASP A 499 20.45 -5.50 -16.56
C ASP A 499 20.26 -5.83 -15.07
N ARG A 500 20.48 -7.09 -14.68
CA ARG A 500 20.37 -7.53 -13.27
C ARG A 500 21.35 -6.79 -12.37
N SER A 501 20.88 -6.35 -11.21
CA SER A 501 21.72 -5.62 -10.24
C SER A 501 22.55 -6.61 -9.41
N SER A 502 23.81 -6.26 -9.13
CA SER A 502 24.70 -7.04 -8.27
C SER A 502 24.45 -6.84 -6.76
N ARG A 503 23.41 -6.07 -6.39
CA ARG A 503 23.07 -5.74 -4.98
C ARG A 503 22.59 -6.95 -4.17
N ALA A 504 22.04 -7.97 -4.83
CA ALA A 504 21.54 -9.18 -4.19
C ALA A 504 21.77 -10.43 -5.07
N PRO A 505 21.87 -11.63 -4.46
CA PRO A 505 21.82 -12.91 -5.16
C PRO A 505 20.61 -13.05 -6.09
N THR A 506 20.70 -13.80 -7.20
CA THR A 506 19.65 -13.79 -8.22
C THR A 506 18.36 -14.44 -7.75
N TRP A 507 18.44 -15.33 -6.75
CA TRP A 507 17.29 -15.93 -6.08
C TRP A 507 16.48 -14.97 -5.19
N SER A 508 17.05 -13.83 -4.81
CA SER A 508 16.34 -12.83 -4.02
C SER A 508 15.50 -11.93 -4.91
N TRP A 509 14.27 -11.64 -4.47
CA TRP A 509 13.41 -10.61 -5.09
C TRP A 509 14.06 -9.21 -5.08
N ALA A 510 15.06 -9.01 -4.21
CA ALA A 510 15.81 -7.76 -4.18
C ALA A 510 16.78 -7.64 -5.37
N SER A 511 17.05 -8.69 -6.14
CA SER A 511 17.94 -8.61 -7.32
C SER A 511 17.29 -7.90 -8.53
N VAL A 512 15.95 -7.83 -8.56
CA VAL A 512 15.17 -7.22 -9.63
C VAL A 512 14.47 -5.94 -9.16
N ASP A 513 14.25 -5.01 -10.08
CA ASP A 513 13.46 -3.80 -9.87
C ASP A 513 12.01 -3.95 -10.33
N GLY A 514 11.13 -3.13 -9.74
CA GLY A 514 9.69 -3.17 -9.96
C GLY A 514 8.94 -4.15 -9.05
N PRO A 515 7.61 -4.24 -9.25
CA PRO A 515 6.70 -5.00 -8.40
C PRO A 515 6.80 -6.51 -8.62
N ILE A 516 6.78 -7.26 -7.53
CA ILE A 516 6.71 -8.74 -7.54
C ILE A 516 5.37 -9.22 -6.96
N GLU A 517 5.04 -10.47 -7.24
CA GLU A 517 3.93 -11.23 -6.67
C GLU A 517 4.41 -12.60 -6.21
N TYR A 518 3.79 -13.15 -5.18
CA TYR A 518 3.99 -14.53 -4.79
C TYR A 518 2.93 -15.43 -5.44
N THR A 519 3.28 -16.70 -5.69
CA THR A 519 2.27 -17.73 -5.95
C THR A 519 1.42 -17.97 -4.70
N ALA A 520 0.33 -18.72 -4.88
CA ALA A 520 -0.36 -19.33 -3.75
C ALA A 520 0.65 -20.14 -2.90
N PRO A 521 0.42 -20.25 -1.57
CA PRO A 521 1.32 -20.97 -0.68
C PRO A 521 1.54 -22.40 -1.15
N LEU A 522 2.79 -22.86 -1.10
CA LEU A 522 3.09 -24.26 -1.43
C LEU A 522 2.32 -25.19 -0.48
N THR A 523 1.56 -26.11 -1.06
CA THR A 523 0.86 -27.18 -0.34
C THR A 523 1.82 -28.33 0.00
N ARG A 524 2.85 -28.52 -0.83
CA ARG A 524 3.95 -29.45 -0.59
C ARG A 524 5.27 -28.83 -1.05
N GLU A 525 6.27 -28.79 -0.17
CA GLU A 525 7.64 -28.43 -0.56
C GLU A 525 8.38 -29.69 -1.03
N ASP A 526 8.89 -29.65 -2.26
CA ASP A 526 9.75 -30.70 -2.82
C ASP A 526 11.23 -30.34 -2.65
N ALA A 527 11.58 -29.05 -2.73
CA ALA A 527 12.93 -28.56 -2.43
C ALA A 527 13.19 -28.47 -0.92
N LYS A 528 14.46 -28.58 -0.53
CA LYS A 528 14.91 -28.35 0.86
C LYS A 528 16.16 -27.49 0.88
N LEU A 529 16.17 -26.47 1.74
CA LEU A 529 17.37 -25.68 2.00
C LEU A 529 18.38 -26.49 2.80
N VAL A 530 19.57 -26.72 2.25
CA VAL A 530 20.65 -27.50 2.86
C VAL A 530 21.66 -26.58 3.55
N THR A 531 22.20 -25.61 2.82
CA THR A 531 23.15 -24.62 3.35
C THR A 531 22.93 -23.24 2.76
N VAL A 532 23.39 -22.22 3.47
CA VAL A 532 23.40 -20.81 3.05
C VAL A 532 24.80 -20.26 3.25
N ASP A 533 25.45 -19.83 2.17
CA ASP A 533 26.77 -19.19 2.21
C ASP A 533 26.67 -17.79 1.59
N VAL A 534 26.47 -16.80 2.44
CA VAL A 534 26.27 -15.39 2.05
C VAL A 534 27.32 -14.44 2.62
N LEU A 535 28.29 -14.97 3.37
CA LEU A 535 29.32 -14.21 4.08
C LEU A 535 30.71 -14.30 3.41
N GLY A 536 30.91 -15.28 2.52
CA GLY A 536 32.16 -15.44 1.79
C GLY A 536 32.47 -14.29 0.83
N THR A 537 33.71 -13.81 0.85
CA THR A 537 34.23 -12.82 -0.12
C THR A 537 34.91 -13.46 -1.34
N ARG A 538 35.23 -14.76 -1.25
CA ARG A 538 35.97 -15.52 -2.27
C ARG A 538 35.09 -16.39 -3.16
N VAL A 539 33.87 -16.67 -2.73
CA VAL A 539 32.88 -17.45 -3.46
C VAL A 539 31.63 -16.59 -3.67
N PRO A 540 30.87 -16.82 -4.75
CA PRO A 540 29.57 -16.18 -4.90
C PRO A 540 28.69 -16.47 -3.68
N LYS A 541 27.93 -15.46 -3.25
CA LYS A 541 26.85 -15.66 -2.26
C LYS A 541 25.87 -16.65 -2.86
N HIS A 542 25.61 -17.76 -2.19
CA HIS A 542 24.76 -18.82 -2.73
C HIS A 542 24.03 -19.59 -1.63
N VAL A 543 23.05 -20.37 -2.06
CA VAL A 543 22.36 -21.36 -1.24
C VAL A 543 22.45 -22.72 -1.90
N VAL A 544 22.45 -23.78 -1.11
CA VAL A 544 22.34 -25.15 -1.62
C VAL A 544 20.93 -25.66 -1.39
N LEU A 545 20.23 -26.01 -2.46
CA LEU A 545 18.91 -26.61 -2.43
C LEU A 545 19.01 -28.09 -2.83
N SER A 546 18.47 -28.99 -2.02
CA SER A 546 18.24 -30.37 -2.41
C SER A 546 16.86 -30.47 -3.08
N CYS A 547 16.82 -30.65 -4.39
CA CYS A 547 15.60 -30.52 -5.21
C CYS A 547 15.68 -31.40 -6.47
N CYS A 548 14.54 -31.54 -7.16
CA CYS A 548 14.52 -32.17 -8.48
C CYS A 548 14.92 -31.14 -9.54
N LEU A 549 15.89 -31.52 -10.39
CA LEU A 549 16.28 -30.73 -11.56
C LEU A 549 15.69 -31.40 -12.81
N LEU A 550 15.00 -30.62 -13.63
CA LEU A 550 14.60 -30.99 -14.97
C LEU A 550 15.47 -30.20 -15.96
N LYS A 551 16.31 -30.91 -16.72
CA LYS A 551 17.10 -30.29 -17.79
C LYS A 551 16.25 -30.17 -19.04
N GLU A 552 16.22 -29.00 -19.66
CA GLU A 552 15.46 -28.81 -20.89
C GLU A 552 16.30 -29.25 -22.08
N ASP A 553 16.07 -30.48 -22.53
CA ASP A 553 16.33 -30.92 -23.90
C ASP A 553 14.97 -31.36 -24.47
N LEU A 554 13.99 -30.45 -24.43
CA LEU A 554 12.64 -30.65 -24.96
C LEU A 554 12.71 -30.51 -26.49
N GLY A 555 13.31 -31.51 -27.13
CA GLY A 555 13.59 -31.50 -28.57
C GLY A 555 12.37 -31.17 -29.42
N ASP A 556 12.62 -30.55 -30.58
CA ASP A 556 11.66 -30.22 -31.64
C ASP A 556 10.57 -31.29 -31.79
N GLN A 557 9.44 -31.10 -31.11
CA GLN A 557 8.20 -31.82 -31.34
C GLN A 557 7.08 -30.81 -31.52
N ASP A 558 7.08 -30.18 -32.70
CA ASP A 558 5.85 -29.70 -33.32
C ASP A 558 4.88 -30.87 -33.47
N SER A 559 3.82 -30.93 -32.65
CA SER A 559 2.49 -31.44 -33.04
C SER A 559 1.48 -31.35 -31.88
N GLU A 560 0.59 -30.36 -31.98
CA GLU A 560 -0.82 -30.41 -31.55
C GLU A 560 -1.14 -31.18 -30.25
N GLY A 561 -0.82 -30.60 -29.08
CA GLY A 561 -1.41 -31.08 -27.81
C GLY A 561 -0.78 -30.60 -26.51
N TYR A 562 0.50 -30.21 -26.50
CA TYR A 562 1.25 -29.94 -25.26
C TYR A 562 1.45 -28.44 -24.90
N GLY A 563 1.00 -27.52 -25.75
CA GLY A 563 1.15 -26.07 -25.55
C GLY A 563 0.31 -25.43 -24.43
N GLN A 564 -0.15 -26.22 -23.43
CA GLN A 564 -0.92 -25.74 -22.27
C GLN A 564 -0.34 -26.14 -20.90
N MET A 565 0.81 -26.83 -20.83
CA MET A 565 1.29 -27.42 -19.57
C MET A 565 2.28 -26.58 -18.75
N ILE A 566 3.05 -25.65 -19.34
CA ILE A 566 4.02 -24.83 -18.59
C ILE A 566 3.70 -23.36 -18.81
N THR A 567 3.78 -22.56 -17.75
CA THR A 567 3.65 -21.10 -17.84
C THR A 567 4.85 -20.43 -17.20
N ASP A 568 5.58 -19.67 -18.00
CA ASP A 568 6.79 -19.00 -17.58
C ASP A 568 6.53 -17.55 -17.13
N TYR A 569 7.36 -17.13 -16.19
CA TYR A 569 7.36 -15.81 -15.58
C TYR A 569 8.83 -15.35 -15.43
N PRO A 570 9.42 -14.80 -16.50
CA PRO A 570 10.82 -14.39 -16.45
C PRO A 570 11.05 -13.21 -15.50
N ASP A 571 12.25 -13.17 -14.91
CA ASP A 571 12.69 -12.13 -13.97
C ASP A 571 13.09 -10.83 -14.69
N LEU A 572 13.39 -10.89 -15.99
CA LEU A 572 13.69 -9.75 -16.86
C LEU A 572 12.75 -9.74 -18.05
N GLU A 573 12.60 -8.58 -18.68
CA GLU A 573 11.69 -8.46 -19.82
C GLU A 573 12.25 -9.09 -21.10
N ASP A 574 13.56 -8.98 -21.29
CA ASP A 574 14.29 -9.68 -22.33
C ASP A 574 15.14 -10.78 -21.70
N VAL A 575 14.59 -11.99 -21.66
CA VAL A 575 15.28 -13.20 -21.18
C VAL A 575 16.55 -13.48 -21.99
N THR A 576 16.58 -13.11 -23.27
CA THR A 576 17.70 -13.43 -24.17
C THR A 576 19.00 -12.73 -23.72
N VAL A 577 18.88 -11.57 -23.08
CA VAL A 577 20.02 -10.81 -22.51
C VAL A 577 20.71 -11.57 -21.38
N GLU A 578 19.95 -12.30 -20.57
CA GLU A 578 20.46 -13.05 -19.42
C GLU A 578 20.85 -14.48 -19.79
N VAL A 579 20.11 -15.11 -20.70
CA VAL A 579 20.30 -16.51 -21.07
C VAL A 579 21.46 -16.71 -22.07
N GLN A 580 21.74 -15.73 -22.95
CA GLN A 580 22.92 -15.74 -23.85
C GLN A 580 23.17 -17.10 -24.53
N ASP A 581 22.12 -17.68 -25.11
CA ASP A 581 22.07 -18.99 -25.80
C ASP A 581 22.22 -20.24 -24.90
N GLN A 582 22.08 -20.13 -23.57
CA GLN A 582 22.05 -21.28 -22.65
C GLN A 582 20.66 -21.93 -22.59
N ASP A 583 20.61 -23.24 -22.32
CA ASP A 583 19.34 -23.92 -22.04
C ASP A 583 18.83 -23.54 -20.64
N ILE A 584 17.50 -23.43 -20.50
CA ILE A 584 16.85 -23.13 -19.23
C ILE A 584 16.52 -24.44 -18.53
N ASP A 585 17.17 -24.70 -17.40
CA ASP A 585 16.80 -25.81 -16.52
C ASP A 585 15.70 -25.38 -15.54
N TYR A 586 14.95 -26.35 -15.01
CA TYR A 586 13.91 -26.10 -14.00
C TYR A 586 14.22 -26.80 -12.68
N VAL A 587 14.15 -26.03 -11.58
CA VAL A 587 14.32 -26.53 -10.22
C VAL A 587 12.98 -26.57 -9.50
N LEU A 588 12.44 -27.77 -9.22
CA LEU A 588 11.16 -27.92 -8.55
C LEU A 588 11.23 -27.44 -7.09
N LEU A 589 10.42 -26.44 -6.75
CA LEU A 589 10.24 -25.97 -5.38
C LEU A 589 9.20 -26.80 -4.64
N GLY A 590 8.10 -27.15 -5.32
CA GLY A 590 6.96 -27.81 -4.70
C GLY A 590 5.70 -27.79 -5.55
N THR A 591 4.56 -28.09 -4.92
CA THR A 591 3.23 -27.97 -5.54
C THR A 591 2.36 -26.97 -4.79
N THR A 592 1.42 -26.36 -5.51
CA THR A 592 0.39 -25.44 -4.97
C THR A 592 -0.96 -25.80 -5.57
N VAL A 593 -2.04 -25.35 -4.93
CA VAL A 593 -3.39 -25.44 -5.50
C VAL A 593 -3.85 -24.06 -5.94
N LYS A 594 -4.34 -23.95 -7.17
CA LYS A 594 -4.98 -22.74 -7.70
C LYS A 594 -6.27 -23.14 -8.41
N ASP A 595 -7.38 -22.52 -8.02
CA ASP A 595 -8.71 -22.78 -8.59
C ASP A 595 -9.10 -24.27 -8.59
N GLY A 596 -8.65 -25.01 -7.56
CA GLY A 596 -8.89 -26.46 -7.41
C GLY A 596 -7.95 -27.36 -8.21
N VAL A 597 -6.99 -26.80 -8.95
CA VAL A 597 -6.00 -27.53 -9.76
C VAL A 597 -4.66 -27.52 -9.04
N GLU A 598 -4.03 -28.69 -8.91
CA GLU A 598 -2.65 -28.81 -8.42
C GLU A 598 -1.66 -28.39 -9.52
N LEU A 599 -0.74 -27.51 -9.18
CA LEU A 599 0.29 -26.99 -10.07
C LEU A 599 1.67 -27.23 -9.45
N GLY A 600 2.63 -27.68 -10.25
CA GLY A 600 4.05 -27.64 -9.90
C GLY A 600 4.58 -26.21 -9.97
N VAL A 601 5.45 -25.84 -9.04
CA VAL A 601 6.12 -24.53 -9.02
C VAL A 601 7.62 -24.76 -9.05
N ALA A 602 8.30 -24.20 -10.05
CA ALA A 602 9.73 -24.38 -10.24
C ALA A 602 10.43 -23.05 -10.56
N LEU A 603 11.70 -22.94 -10.19
CA LEU A 603 12.56 -21.86 -10.65
C LEU A 603 13.08 -22.18 -12.05
N MET A 604 13.09 -21.17 -12.93
CA MET A 604 13.85 -21.21 -14.17
C MET A 604 15.28 -20.81 -13.84
N VAL A 605 16.25 -21.64 -14.22
CA VAL A 605 17.67 -21.42 -13.90
C VAL A 605 18.57 -21.69 -15.10
N ILE A 606 19.72 -21.02 -15.13
CA ILE A 606 20.80 -21.26 -16.09
C ILE A 606 22.09 -21.65 -15.34
N GLU A 607 22.92 -22.51 -15.91
CA GLU A 607 24.19 -22.92 -15.30
C GLU A 607 25.31 -21.91 -15.60
N GLY A 608 25.54 -21.00 -14.64
CA GLY A 608 26.71 -20.12 -14.65
C GLY A 608 27.95 -20.92 -14.24
N GLY A 609 28.83 -21.23 -15.20
CA GLY A 609 29.96 -22.17 -15.05
C GLY A 609 30.67 -22.22 -13.69
N SER A 610 31.22 -23.40 -13.35
CA SER A 610 31.71 -23.83 -12.02
C SER A 610 30.65 -24.46 -11.10
N GLY A 611 29.54 -24.95 -11.67
CA GLY A 611 28.48 -25.68 -10.96
C GLY A 611 27.55 -24.80 -10.13
N TYR A 612 27.41 -23.52 -10.48
CA TYR A 612 26.45 -22.59 -9.89
C TYR A 612 25.32 -22.33 -10.86
N TYR A 613 24.10 -22.27 -10.33
CA TYR A 613 22.90 -21.93 -11.07
C TYR A 613 22.50 -20.50 -10.76
N GLN A 614 22.03 -19.78 -11.77
CA GLN A 614 21.45 -18.45 -11.65
C GLN A 614 19.97 -18.56 -11.95
N ARG A 615 19.13 -18.09 -11.04
CA ARG A 615 17.70 -17.89 -11.31
C ARG A 615 17.50 -16.83 -12.39
N VAL A 616 16.66 -17.15 -13.38
CA VAL A 616 16.22 -16.26 -14.47
C VAL A 616 14.69 -16.08 -14.52
N GLY A 617 13.94 -16.81 -13.69
CA GLY A 617 12.48 -16.71 -13.65
C GLY A 617 11.81 -17.74 -12.75
N LEU A 618 10.48 -17.80 -12.85
CA LEU A 618 9.63 -18.80 -12.23
C LEU A 618 8.76 -19.47 -13.30
N ALA A 619 8.48 -20.76 -13.17
CA ALA A 619 7.55 -21.49 -14.03
C ALA A 619 6.51 -22.24 -13.20
N THR A 620 5.30 -22.38 -13.75
CA THR A 620 4.25 -23.23 -13.18
C THR A 620 3.87 -24.35 -14.15
N PHE A 621 3.77 -25.57 -13.63
CA PHE A 621 3.50 -26.80 -14.37
C PHE A 621 2.09 -27.29 -14.07
N GLY A 622 1.26 -27.42 -15.11
CA GLY A 622 -0.10 -27.96 -15.04
C GLY A 622 -0.15 -29.49 -14.95
N ASP A 623 0.97 -30.17 -15.21
CA ASP A 623 1.10 -31.62 -15.05
C ASP A 623 2.40 -31.99 -14.34
N MET A 624 2.26 -32.72 -13.24
CA MET A 624 3.39 -33.21 -12.46
C MET A 624 4.05 -34.45 -13.07
N ALA A 625 3.44 -35.09 -14.07
CA ALA A 625 4.03 -36.23 -14.78
C ALA A 625 5.35 -35.85 -15.49
N THR A 626 5.53 -34.58 -15.87
CA THR A 626 6.78 -34.05 -16.44
C THR A 626 7.99 -34.22 -15.52
N TRP A 627 7.76 -34.28 -14.21
CA TRP A 627 8.82 -34.48 -13.21
C TRP A 627 9.15 -35.96 -12.95
N LYS A 628 8.46 -36.89 -13.62
CA LYS A 628 8.69 -38.32 -13.44
C LYS A 628 10.05 -38.72 -14.02
N GLY A 629 10.97 -39.12 -13.15
CA GLY A 629 12.33 -39.48 -13.52
C GLY A 629 13.34 -38.34 -13.38
N ALA A 630 12.90 -37.14 -12.97
CA ALA A 630 13.81 -36.07 -12.58
C ALA A 630 14.63 -36.51 -11.35
N GLU A 631 15.95 -36.38 -11.43
CA GLU A 631 16.84 -36.76 -10.34
C GLU A 631 16.90 -35.68 -9.27
N ARG A 632 16.96 -36.13 -8.01
CA ARG A 632 17.15 -35.24 -6.87
C ARG A 632 18.64 -35.01 -6.66
N GLN A 633 19.05 -33.76 -6.62
CA GLN A 633 20.45 -33.38 -6.41
C GLN A 633 20.56 -32.05 -5.65
N ASP A 634 21.79 -31.75 -5.22
CA ASP A 634 22.11 -30.53 -4.50
C ASP A 634 22.56 -29.45 -5.50
N ILE A 635 21.73 -28.41 -5.64
CA ILE A 635 21.92 -27.29 -6.57
C ILE A 635 22.43 -26.06 -5.83
N LYS A 636 23.54 -25.48 -6.30
CA LYS A 636 24.09 -24.22 -5.77
C LYS A 636 23.47 -23.03 -6.50
N LEU A 637 22.52 -22.34 -5.89
CA LEU A 637 21.83 -21.18 -6.47
C LEU A 637 22.49 -19.87 -6.03
N LYS A 638 22.97 -19.08 -6.98
CA LYS A 638 23.77 -17.85 -6.79
C LYS A 638 22.94 -16.57 -6.68
#